data_AF-A0A0R1RZZ4-F1
#
_entry.id   AF-A0A0R1RZZ4-F1
#
_cell.length_a   1.000
_cell.length_b   1.000
_cell.length_c   1.000
_cell.angle_alpha   90.00
_cell.angle_beta   90.00
_cell.angle_gamma   90.00
#
_symmetry.space_group_name_H-M   'P 1'
#
loop_
_entity.id
_entity.type
_entity.pdbx_description
1 polymer ?
#
loop_
_entity_poly.entity_id
_entity_poly.type
_entity_poly.pdbx_seq_one_letter_code
_entity_poly.pdbx_strand_id
1 'polypeptide(L)' 'MNLEDKTILFIAHHLSIAKDCDQVFVLDKGQLVESGTHPQLRALKGTYEELWKMMAIA' A
#
# COMPACT_ATOMS: atom_id res chain seq x y z
N MET A 1 8.99 15.76 5.93
CA MET A 1 7.77 16.59 5.86
C MET A 1 7.01 16.37 7.15
N ASN A 2 6.49 17.42 7.80
CA ASN A 2 5.52 17.22 8.87
C ASN A 2 4.13 16.97 8.24
N LEU A 3 3.66 15.73 8.42
CA LEU A 3 2.41 15.20 7.88
C LEU A 3 1.29 15.13 8.93
N GLU A 4 1.59 15.49 10.19
CA GLU A 4 0.63 15.51 11.30
C GLU A 4 -0.56 16.43 10.98
N ASP A 5 -1.75 16.04 11.45
CA ASP A 5 -3.03 16.75 11.31
C ASP A 5 -3.46 17.08 9.87
N LYS A 6 -3.02 16.28 8.89
CA LYS A 6 -3.39 16.43 7.48
C LYS A 6 -3.98 15.15 6.93
N THR A 7 -4.97 15.28 6.05
CA THR A 7 -5.39 14.19 5.17
C THR A 7 -4.47 14.16 3.95
N ILE A 8 -3.81 13.02 3.73
CA ILE A 8 -2.84 12.85 2.66
C ILE A 8 -3.21 11.63 1.83
N LEU A 9 -3.17 11.79 0.51
CA LEU A 9 -3.36 10.70 -0.44
C LEU A 9 -2.09 10.51 -1.25
N PHE A 10 -1.44 9.36 -1.09
CA PHE A 10 -0.32 8.94 -1.91
C PHE A 10 -0.79 8.08 -3.08
N ILE A 11 -0.35 8.40 -4.30
CA ILE A 11 -0.44 7.52 -5.47
C ILE A 11 0.99 7.09 -5.79
N ALA A 12 1.27 5.81 -5.64
CA ALA A 12 2.63 5.30 -5.70
C ALA A 12 2.76 4.14 -6.68
N HIS A 13 3.82 4.18 -7.49
CA HIS A 13 4.29 3.01 -8.23
C HIS A 13 5.22 2.14 -7.38
N HIS A 14 5.97 2.73 -6.45
CA HIS A 14 6.82 2.01 -5.49
C HIS A 14 6.12 1.89 -4.14
N LEU A 15 5.99 0.66 -3.64
CA LEU A 15 5.20 0.39 -2.45
C LEU A 15 5.87 0.81 -1.14
N SER A 16 7.11 1.27 -1.12
CA SER A 16 7.88 1.55 0.11
C SER A 16 7.18 2.52 1.08
N ILE A 17 6.39 3.48 0.58
CA ILE A 17 5.63 4.43 1.41
C ILE A 17 4.42 3.79 2.09
N ALA A 18 3.89 2.69 1.54
CA ALA A 18 2.70 2.03 2.06
C ALA A 18 2.86 1.46 3.47
N LYS A 19 4.12 1.22 3.92
CA LYS A 19 4.43 0.78 5.30
C LYS A 19 4.17 1.88 6.34
N ASP A 20 4.21 3.14 5.91
CA ASP A 20 4.06 4.33 6.76
C ASP A 20 2.66 4.94 6.64
N CYS A 21 1.78 4.36 5.81
CA CYS A 21 0.40 4.81 5.63
C CYS A 21 -0.54 4.17 6.65
N ASP A 22 -1.51 4.94 7.13
CA ASP A 22 -2.60 4.44 8.00
C ASP A 22 -3.48 3.40 7.30
N GLN A 23 -3.65 3.56 5.98
CA GLN A 23 -4.49 2.71 5.13
C GLN A 23 -3.92 2.63 3.72
N VAL A 24 -4.04 1.45 3.12
CA VAL A 24 -3.63 1.17 1.74
C VAL A 24 -4.84 0.69 0.94
N PHE A 25 -4.93 1.13 -0.31
CA PHE A 25 -5.94 0.72 -1.27
C PHE A 25 -5.25 0.20 -2.54
N VAL A 26 -5.53 -1.04 -2.93
CA VAL A 26 -4.99 -1.65 -4.14
C VAL A 26 -6.03 -1.61 -5.23
N LEU A 27 -5.68 -0.96 -6.34
CA LEU A 27 -6.51 -0.92 -7.54
C LEU A 27 -5.94 -1.87 -8.59
N ASP A 28 -6.80 -2.72 -9.16
CA ASP A 28 -6.51 -3.49 -10.37
C ASP A 28 -7.65 -3.30 -11.38
N LYS A 29 -7.31 -3.00 -12.63
CA LYS A 29 -8.26 -2.76 -13.74
C LYS A 29 -9.41 -1.82 -13.38
N GLY A 30 -9.11 -0.76 -12.62
CA GLY A 30 -10.10 0.25 -12.21
C GLY A 30 -11.02 -0.17 -11.05
N GLN A 31 -10.75 -1.30 -10.40
CA GLN A 31 -11.52 -1.81 -9.26
C GLN A 31 -10.65 -1.86 -8.00
N LEU A 32 -11.27 -1.58 -6.85
CA LEU A 32 -10.65 -1.77 -5.55
C LEU A 32 -10.67 -3.26 -5.19
N VAL A 33 -9.50 -3.90 -5.23
CA VAL A 33 -9.37 -5.35 -5.01
C VAL A 33 -8.93 -5.71 -3.59
N GLU A 34 -8.17 -4.83 -2.93
CA GLU A 34 -7.76 -5.01 -1.54
C GLU A 34 -7.70 -3.66 -0.82
N SER A 35 -7.98 -3.67 0.49
CA SER A 35 -7.71 -2.52 1.35
C SER A 35 -7.44 -2.96 2.79
N GLY A 36 -6.54 -2.23 3.47
CA GLY A 36 -6.17 -2.49 4.85
C GLY A 36 -4.88 -1.77 5.23
N THR A 37 -4.39 -2.05 6.43
CA THR A 37 -3.05 -1.65 6.85
C THR A 37 -1.98 -2.51 6.15
N HIS A 38 -0.75 -2.01 6.03
CA HIS A 38 0.38 -2.78 5.50
C HIS A 38 0.47 -4.22 6.08
N PRO A 39 0.54 -4.44 7.41
CA PRO A 39 0.67 -5.79 7.96
C PRO A 39 -0.54 -6.69 7.66
N GLN A 40 -1.77 -6.15 7.62
CA GLN A 40 -2.95 -6.94 7.25
C GLN A 40 -2.84 -7.42 5.81
N LEU A 41 -2.49 -6.54 4.88
CA LEU A 41 -2.38 -6.88 3.46
C LEU A 41 -1.21 -7.85 3.18
N ARG A 42 -0.08 -7.70 3.87
CA ARG A 42 1.03 -8.68 3.82
C ARG A 42 0.57 -10.08 4.25
N ALA A 43 -0.28 -10.17 5.27
CA ALA A 43 -0.80 -11.43 5.79
C ALA A 43 -1.81 -12.12 4.87
N LEU A 44 -2.58 -11.36 4.09
CA LEU A 44 -3.55 -11.89 3.12
C LEU A 44 -2.89 -12.64 1.96
N LYS A 45 -1.60 -12.37 1.69
CA LYS A 45 -0.87 -12.95 0.55
C LYS A 45 -1.57 -12.72 -0.81
N GLY A 46 -2.26 -11.58 -0.94
CA GLY A 46 -2.96 -11.15 -2.17
C GLY A 46 -2.06 -10.36 -3.13
N THR A 47 -2.68 -9.62 -4.04
CA THR A 47 -2.04 -8.71 -5.01
C THR A 47 -1.09 -7.73 -4.33
N TYR A 48 -1.44 -7.20 -3.16
CA TYR A 48 -0.52 -6.35 -2.39
C TYR A 48 0.81 -7.04 -2.07
N GLU A 49 0.76 -8.28 -1.57
CA GLU A 49 1.94 -9.05 -1.19
C GLU A 49 2.81 -9.39 -2.40
N GLU A 50 2.19 -9.72 -3.53
CA GLU A 50 2.88 -9.99 -4.79
C GLU A 50 3.65 -8.77 -5.28
N LEU A 51 2.99 -7.61 -5.35
CA LEU A 51 3.62 -6.34 -5.73
C LEU A 51 4.73 -5.95 -4.75
N TRP A 52 4.48 -6.12 -3.45
CA TRP A 52 5.47 -5.84 -2.42
C TRP A 52 6.74 -6.67 -2.63
N LYS A 53 6.60 -7.98 -2.85
CA LYS A 53 7.74 -8.88 -3.09
C LYS A 53 8.53 -8.52 -4.34
N MET A 54 7.88 -8.03 -5.39
CA MET A 54 8.58 -7.63 -6.62
C MET A 54 9.41 -6.36 -6.43
N MET A 55 8.93 -5.43 -5.61
CA MET A 55 9.53 -4.09 -5.48
C MET A 55 10.40 -3.90 -4.24
N ALA A 56 10.22 -4.72 -3.21
CA ALA A 56 10.97 -4.64 -1.95
C ALA A 56 12.32 -5.38 -1.99
N ILE A 57 12.73 -5.91 -3.14
CA ILE A 57 14.07 -6.46 -3.32
C ILE A 57 15.00 -5.30 -3.69
N ALA A 58 15.60 -4.71 -2.65
CA ALA A 58 16.86 -3.97 -2.69
C ALA A 58 17.59 -4.22 -1.37
#